data_AF-A0A2I1DTJ1-F1
#
_entry.id   AF-A0A2I1DTJ1-F1
#
_cell.length_a   1.000
_cell.length_b   1.000
_cell.length_c   1.000
_cell.angle_alpha   90.00
_cell.angle_beta   90.00
_cell.angle_gamma   90.00
#
_symmetry.space_group_name_H-M   'P 1'
#
loop_
_entity.id
_entity.type
_entity.pdbx_description
1 polymer ?
#
loop_
_entity_poly.entity_id
_entity_poly.type
_entity_poly.pdbx_seq_one_letter_code
_entity_poly.pdbx_strand_id
1 'polypeptide(L)'
;MWELTSGVPAFHNIPHDLNLSLDVCKGIRPEIVKETIPEYVEIMKKCWDNDPEKRPTAKELKNFFFKWIEEYKIEEDEENRIPIPDNEEVKCHPESYYTSRKIDYSDELNQQFEFELSNKIVITEDNHDYEIKMSESLGKNLLVYFFIIGTLIFSKMYSQTLIYRYSIY
;
A
#
# COMPACT_ATOMS: atom_id res chain seq x y z
N MET A 1 2.85 6.57 -10.69
CA MET A 1 2.50 8.00 -10.60
C MET A 1 3.55 8.75 -9.81
N TRP A 2 3.72 8.45 -8.52
CA TRP A 2 4.75 9.09 -7.69
C TRP A 2 6.18 9.00 -8.26
N GLU A 3 6.59 7.82 -8.74
CA GLU A 3 7.92 7.63 -9.33
C GLU A 3 8.18 8.51 -10.57
N LEU A 4 7.12 8.92 -11.28
CA LEU A 4 7.24 9.82 -12.44
C LEU A 4 7.62 11.23 -12.02
N THR A 5 7.16 11.66 -10.84
CA THR A 5 7.41 13.01 -10.31
C THR A 5 8.66 13.08 -9.44
N SER A 6 9.03 11.97 -8.82
CA SER A 6 10.22 11.90 -7.96
C SER A 6 11.47 11.42 -8.69
N GLY A 7 11.32 10.69 -9.81
CA GLY A 7 12.44 10.09 -10.52
C GLY A 7 13.16 9.00 -9.73
N VAL A 8 12.60 8.57 -8.59
CA VAL A 8 13.16 7.53 -7.72
C VAL A 8 12.11 6.45 -7.46
N PRO A 9 12.53 5.16 -7.32
CA PRO A 9 11.60 4.10 -6.95
C PRO A 9 11.00 4.33 -5.56
N ALA A 10 9.72 4.00 -5.39
CA ALA A 10 9.06 4.16 -4.10
C ALA A 10 9.75 3.29 -3.03
N PHE A 11 9.98 3.87 -1.84
CA PHE A 11 10.60 3.18 -0.70
C PHE A 11 11.99 2.56 -0.98
N HIS A 12 12.74 3.11 -1.93
CA HIS A 12 14.03 2.55 -2.36
C HIS A 12 15.08 2.37 -1.27
N ASN A 13 15.01 3.15 -0.19
CA ASN A 13 16.01 3.17 0.86
C ASN A 13 15.71 2.21 2.02
N ILE A 14 14.65 1.41 1.95
CA ILE A 14 14.22 0.50 3.03
C ILE A 14 13.95 -0.93 2.51
N PRO A 15 14.01 -1.94 3.39
CA PRO A 15 13.64 -3.30 3.01
C PRO A 15 12.16 -3.42 2.64
N HIS A 16 11.85 -4.21 1.61
CA HIS A 16 10.47 -4.49 1.22
C HIS A 16 9.98 -5.75 1.95
N ASP A 17 9.85 -5.68 3.28
CA ASP A 17 9.47 -6.79 4.15
C ASP A 17 7.99 -6.71 4.60
N LEU A 18 7.63 -7.54 5.59
CA LEU A 18 6.29 -7.51 6.21
C LEU A 18 6.04 -6.17 6.91
N ASN A 19 7.04 -5.58 7.57
CA ASN A 19 6.89 -4.32 8.31
C ASN A 19 6.51 -3.18 7.38
N LEU A 20 7.21 -3.03 6.25
CA LEU A 20 6.85 -2.04 5.24
C LEU A 20 5.42 -2.26 4.73
N SER A 21 5.05 -3.52 4.49
CA SER A 21 3.69 -3.86 4.03
C SER A 21 2.63 -3.44 5.04
N LEU A 22 2.86 -3.69 6.33
CA LEU A 22 1.96 -3.27 7.42
C LEU A 22 1.90 -1.75 7.56
N ASP A 23 3.02 -1.06 7.41
CA ASP A 23 3.07 0.38 7.53
C ASP A 23 2.37 1.09 6.36
N VAL A 24 2.44 0.54 5.15
CA VAL A 24 1.62 0.99 4.01
C VAL A 24 0.13 0.77 4.33
N CYS A 25 -0.26 -0.36 4.92
CA CYS A 25 -1.64 -0.58 5.37
C CYS A 25 -2.08 0.41 6.46
N LYS A 26 -1.18 0.84 7.34
CA LYS A 26 -1.44 1.89 8.35
C LYS A 26 -1.52 3.30 7.75
N GLY A 27 -1.16 3.47 6.48
CA GLY A 27 -1.28 4.75 5.77
C GLY A 27 0.05 5.46 5.49
N ILE A 28 1.21 4.83 5.70
CA ILE A 28 2.48 5.41 5.26
C ILE A 28 2.46 5.55 3.73
N ARG A 29 2.85 6.72 3.24
CA ARG A 29 2.97 7.05 1.81
C ARG A 29 4.31 7.75 1.56
N PRO A 30 4.86 7.66 0.34
CA PRO A 30 6.02 8.45 -0.06
C PRO A 30 5.77 9.96 0.11
N GLU A 31 6.83 10.69 0.41
CA GLU A 31 6.78 12.15 0.54
C GLU A 31 6.44 12.81 -0.80
N ILE A 32 5.54 13.80 -0.79
CA ILE A 32 5.16 14.52 -2.00
C ILE A 32 6.31 15.44 -2.42
N VAL A 33 6.78 15.29 -3.65
CA VAL A 33 7.82 16.17 -4.22
C VAL A 33 7.25 17.57 -4.36
N LYS A 34 7.92 18.56 -3.77
CA LYS A 34 7.43 19.94 -3.62
C LYS A 34 7.06 20.62 -4.96
N GLU A 35 7.73 20.25 -6.05
CA GLU A 35 7.53 20.81 -7.39
C GLU A 35 6.40 20.11 -8.17
N THR A 36 5.76 19.09 -7.59
CA THR A 36 4.66 18.40 -8.25
C THR A 36 3.44 19.30 -8.36
N ILE A 37 2.86 19.38 -9.55
CA ILE A 37 1.66 20.17 -9.84
C ILE A 37 0.50 19.74 -8.91
N PRO A 38 -0.20 20.68 -8.25
CA PRO A 38 -1.20 20.37 -7.22
C PRO A 38 -2.30 19.41 -7.68
N GLU A 39 -2.82 19.57 -8.90
CA GLU A 39 -3.85 18.70 -9.47
C GLU A 39 -3.37 17.24 -9.58
N TYR A 40 -2.09 17.05 -9.92
CA TYR A 40 -1.47 15.73 -9.98
C TYR A 40 -1.30 15.11 -8.58
N VAL A 41 -0.92 15.93 -7.60
CA VAL A 41 -0.81 15.50 -6.20
C VAL A 41 -2.16 14.98 -5.69
N GLU A 42 -3.25 15.69 -5.98
CA GLU A 42 -4.58 15.31 -5.50
C GLU A 42 -5.09 14.02 -6.15
N ILE A 43 -4.87 13.82 -7.46
CA ILE A 43 -5.24 12.56 -8.11
C ILE A 43 -4.38 11.39 -7.59
N MET A 44 -3.07 11.62 -7.40
CA MET A 44 -2.16 10.62 -6.85
C MET A 44 -2.58 10.22 -5.43
N LYS A 45 -3.01 11.19 -4.62
CA LYS A 45 -3.57 10.94 -3.29
C LYS A 45 -4.82 10.06 -3.30
N LYS A 46 -5.72 10.29 -4.24
CA LYS A 46 -6.91 9.44 -4.39
C LYS A 46 -6.56 8.01 -4.82
N CYS A 47 -5.56 7.83 -5.68
CA CYS A 47 -5.15 6.50 -6.15
C CYS A 47 -4.71 5.55 -5.02
N TRP A 48 -4.10 6.10 -3.96
CA TRP A 48 -3.61 5.31 -2.82
C TRP A 48 -4.39 5.61 -1.53
N ASP A 49 -5.66 6.02 -1.63
CA ASP A 49 -6.52 6.19 -0.47
C ASP A 49 -6.68 4.85 0.28
N ASN A 50 -6.73 4.92 1.61
CA ASN A 50 -6.95 3.75 2.47
C ASN A 50 -8.34 3.17 2.25
N ASP A 51 -9.32 4.02 1.96
CA ASP A 51 -10.66 3.64 1.58
C ASP A 51 -10.70 3.28 0.08
N PRO A 52 -10.93 1.99 -0.28
CA PRO A 52 -10.98 1.58 -1.68
C PRO A 52 -12.08 2.28 -2.48
N GLU A 53 -13.18 2.71 -1.84
CA GLU A 53 -14.30 3.37 -2.51
C GLU A 53 -13.96 4.80 -2.94
N LYS A 54 -12.96 5.42 -2.31
CA LYS A 54 -12.46 6.75 -2.68
C LYS A 54 -11.44 6.72 -3.81
N ARG A 55 -10.97 5.52 -4.19
CA ARG A 55 -10.00 5.38 -5.28
C ARG A 55 -10.69 5.63 -6.62
N PRO A 56 -10.06 6.39 -7.52
CA PRO A 56 -10.64 6.68 -8.82
C PRO A 56 -10.66 5.39 -9.66
N THR A 57 -11.74 5.24 -10.41
CA THR A 57 -11.83 4.21 -11.45
C THR A 57 -10.83 4.49 -12.56
N ALA A 58 -10.49 3.45 -13.33
CA ALA A 58 -9.64 3.61 -14.52
C ALA A 58 -10.23 4.61 -15.53
N LYS A 59 -11.56 4.72 -15.61
CA LYS A 59 -12.26 5.69 -16.47
C LYS A 59 -12.04 7.13 -15.99
N GLU A 60 -12.13 7.38 -14.69
CA GLU A 60 -11.88 8.71 -14.12
C GLU A 60 -10.41 9.12 -14.29
N LEU A 61 -9.47 8.20 -14.08
CA LEU A 61 -8.06 8.44 -14.34
C LEU A 61 -7.79 8.77 -15.80
N LYS A 62 -8.36 7.98 -16.71
CA LYS A 62 -8.28 8.23 -18.16
C LYS A 62 -8.75 9.65 -18.49
N ASN A 63 -9.93 10.03 -18.01
CA ASN A 63 -10.49 11.36 -18.25
C ASN A 63 -9.64 12.48 -17.66
N PHE A 64 -9.10 12.28 -16.44
CA PHE A 64 -8.17 13.21 -15.81
C PHE A 64 -6.95 13.43 -16.70
N PHE A 65 -6.29 12.36 -17.16
CA PHE A 65 -5.09 12.47 -18.00
C PHE A 65 -5.37 13.10 -19.37
N PHE A 66 -6.51 12.81 -20.00
CA PHE A 66 -6.89 13.48 -21.25
C PHE A 66 -7.04 14.98 -21.07
N LYS A 67 -7.79 15.40 -20.05
CA LYS A 67 -7.95 16.81 -19.73
C LYS A 67 -6.60 17.47 -19.41
N TRP A 68 -5.75 16.76 -18.67
CA TRP A 68 -4.44 17.27 -18.27
C TRP A 68 -3.53 17.50 -19.49
N ILE A 69 -3.53 16.60 -20.49
CA ILE A 69 -2.77 16.78 -21.73
C ILE A 69 -3.30 17.96 -22.56
N GLU A 70 -4.62 18.20 -22.56
CA GLU A 70 -5.21 19.36 -23.25
C GLU A 70 -4.83 20.70 -22.59
N GLU A 71 -4.79 20.75 -21.26
CA GLU A 71 -4.41 21.94 -20.49
C GLU A 71 -2.90 22.20 -20.55
N TYR A 72 -2.09 21.14 -20.45
CA TYR A 72 -0.64 21.19 -20.47
C TYR A 72 -0.15 20.56 -21.77
N LYS A 73 -0.17 21.37 -22.84
CA LYS A 73 0.32 20.95 -24.16
C LYS A 73 1.75 20.41 -24.01
N ILE A 74 1.92 19.16 -24.38
CA ILE A 74 3.22 18.51 -24.37
C ILE A 74 4.00 19.04 -25.56
N GLU A 75 5.25 19.48 -25.33
CA GLU A 75 6.13 19.85 -26.42
C GLU A 75 6.49 18.60 -27.24
N GLU A 76 6.01 18.57 -28.48
CA GLU A 76 6.21 17.44 -29.38
C GLU A 76 7.62 17.47 -29.98
N ASP A 77 8.19 18.66 -30.16
CA ASP A 77 9.54 18.86 -30.67
C ASP A 77 10.57 18.53 -29.58
N GLU A 78 11.37 17.49 -29.86
CA GLU A 78 12.39 16.99 -28.94
C GLU A 78 13.47 18.04 -28.65
N GLU A 79 13.76 18.95 -29.60
CA GLU A 79 14.74 20.03 -29.42
C GLU A 79 14.27 21.10 -28.42
N ASN A 80 12.95 21.25 -28.25
CA ASN A 80 12.35 22.24 -27.35
C ASN A 80 12.02 21.66 -25.97
N ARG A 81 12.19 20.34 -25.77
CA ARG A 81 11.97 19.71 -24.47
C ARG A 81 13.05 20.12 -23.47
N ILE A 82 12.63 20.32 -22.23
CA ILE A 82 13.56 20.53 -21.12
C ILE A 82 14.33 19.22 -20.92
N PRO A 83 15.68 19.23 -20.99
CA PRO A 83 16.49 18.05 -20.73
C PRO A 83 16.20 17.52 -19.32
N ILE A 84 16.04 16.19 -19.21
CA ILE A 84 15.95 15.55 -17.90
C ILE A 84 17.33 15.70 -17.25
N PRO A 85 17.43 16.26 -16.04
CA PRO A 85 18.70 16.32 -15.33
C PRO A 85 19.28 14.91 -15.17
N ASP A 86 20.60 14.79 -15.24
CA ASP A 86 21.27 13.55 -14.84
C ASP A 86 20.97 13.32 -13.35
N ASN A 87 20.05 12.40 -13.06
CA ASN A 87 19.78 12.02 -11.69
C ASN A 87 20.99 11.27 -11.13
N GLU A 88 21.38 11.62 -9.91
CA GLU A 88 22.34 10.81 -9.16
C GLU A 88 21.86 9.36 -9.08
N GLU A 89 22.81 8.43 -9.16
CA GLU A 89 22.52 7.01 -9.13
C GLU A 89 21.74 6.67 -7.84
N VAL A 90 20.47 6.29 -7.99
CA VAL A 90 19.60 6.05 -6.84
C VAL A 90 20.04 4.77 -6.14
N LYS A 91 20.61 4.91 -4.95
CA LYS A 91 21.03 3.77 -4.15
C LYS A 91 19.81 3.08 -3.54
N CYS A 92 19.54 1.86 -4.00
CA CYS A 92 18.50 1.00 -3.45
C CYS A 92 19.01 0.17 -2.27
N HIS A 93 18.13 -0.12 -1.32
CA HIS A 93 18.37 -1.07 -0.25
C HIS A 93 18.53 -2.48 -0.85
N PRO A 94 19.48 -3.32 -0.39
CA PRO A 94 19.67 -4.66 -0.94
C PRO A 94 18.43 -5.56 -0.88
N GLU A 95 17.55 -5.28 0.07
CA GLU A 95 16.28 -6.01 0.29
C GLU A 95 15.06 -5.24 -0.26
N SER A 96 15.28 -4.22 -1.09
CA SER A 96 14.21 -3.61 -1.89
C SER A 96 13.99 -4.45 -3.15
N TYR A 97 12.73 -4.64 -3.52
CA TYR A 97 12.32 -5.48 -4.65
C TYR A 97 11.28 -4.77 -5.51
N TYR A 98 11.58 -4.62 -6.80
CA TYR A 98 10.71 -3.97 -7.80
C TYR A 98 10.20 -4.94 -8.87
N THR A 99 10.55 -6.22 -8.73
CA THR A 99 10.09 -7.30 -9.59
C THR A 99 9.04 -8.14 -8.87
N SER A 100 8.18 -8.81 -9.65
CA SER A 100 7.19 -9.72 -9.10
C SER A 100 7.84 -10.81 -8.23
N ARG A 101 7.29 -11.02 -7.04
CA ARG A 101 7.69 -12.10 -6.12
C ARG A 101 6.47 -12.61 -5.36
N LYS A 102 6.50 -13.88 -4.96
CA LYS A 102 5.50 -14.42 -4.05
C LYS A 102 5.71 -13.75 -2.68
N ILE A 103 4.65 -13.13 -2.16
CA ILE A 103 4.60 -12.64 -0.79
C ILE A 103 3.91 -13.71 0.05
N ASP A 104 4.64 -14.26 1.01
CA ASP A 104 4.12 -15.22 1.98
C ASP A 104 4.62 -14.79 3.35
N TYR A 105 3.73 -14.12 4.10
CA TYR A 105 4.01 -13.63 5.44
C TYR A 105 3.16 -14.34 6.48
N SER A 106 2.56 -15.47 6.11
CA SER A 106 1.52 -16.11 6.91
C SER A 106 2.03 -16.52 8.29
N ASP A 107 3.23 -17.09 8.37
CA ASP A 107 3.85 -17.50 9.62
C ASP A 107 4.26 -16.30 10.49
N GLU A 108 4.84 -15.26 9.89
CA GLU A 108 5.27 -14.05 10.57
C GLU A 108 4.07 -13.24 11.12
N LEU A 109 2.99 -13.13 10.34
CA LEU A 109 1.74 -12.50 10.78
C LEU A 109 1.13 -13.24 11.96
N ASN A 110 1.09 -14.58 11.90
CA ASN A 110 0.57 -15.40 12.99
C ASN A 110 1.39 -15.18 14.27
N GLN A 111 2.72 -15.22 14.18
CA GLN A 111 3.59 -14.99 15.34
C GLN A 111 3.40 -13.59 15.94
N GLN A 112 3.30 -12.57 15.09
CA GLN A 112 3.13 -11.19 15.54
C GLN A 112 1.75 -10.96 16.18
N PHE A 113 0.72 -11.62 15.66
CA PHE A 113 -0.62 -11.60 16.25
C PHE A 113 -0.64 -12.27 17.61
N GLU A 114 -0.09 -13.48 17.73
CA GLU A 114 -0.01 -14.21 19.01
C GLU A 114 0.75 -13.37 20.07
N PHE A 115 1.85 -12.72 19.68
CA PHE A 115 2.60 -11.82 20.55
C PHE A 115 1.77 -10.59 20.97
N GLU A 116 1.09 -9.94 20.03
CA GLU A 116 0.23 -8.78 20.34
C GLU A 116 -0.96 -9.16 21.24
N LEU A 117 -1.56 -10.32 21.01
CA LEU A 117 -2.68 -10.82 21.80
C LEU A 117 -2.22 -11.16 23.23
N SER A 118 -1.08 -11.84 23.35
CA SER A 118 -0.47 -12.19 24.64
C SER A 118 -0.11 -10.96 25.48
N ASN A 119 0.31 -9.86 24.86
CA ASN A 119 0.66 -8.63 25.59
C ASN A 119 -0.55 -7.80 26.03
N LYS A 120 -1.73 -8.01 25.42
CA LYS A 120 -2.94 -7.22 25.68
C LYS A 120 -3.96 -7.94 26.58
N ILE A 121 -3.75 -9.22 26.85
CA ILE A 121 -4.49 -10.00 27.84
C ILE A 121 -3.82 -9.81 29.21
N VAL A 122 -4.48 -9.12 30.14
CA VAL A 122 -4.04 -9.04 31.53
C VAL A 122 -4.87 -10.05 32.33
N ILE A 123 -4.22 -11.10 32.82
CA ILE A 123 -4.84 -12.03 33.77
C ILE A 123 -4.61 -11.45 35.16
N THR A 124 -5.66 -10.95 35.80
CA THR A 124 -5.61 -10.52 37.19
C THR A 124 -6.14 -11.65 38.08
N GLU A 125 -5.32 -12.15 38.99
CA GLU A 125 -5.72 -13.11 40.01
C GLU A 125 -6.30 -12.38 41.22
N ASP A 126 -7.62 -12.20 41.26
CA ASP A 126 -8.32 -11.74 42.47
C ASP A 126 -9.23 -12.86 42.98
N ASN A 127 -8.83 -13.50 44.09
CA ASN A 127 -9.62 -14.41 44.92
C ASN A 127 -10.60 -15.34 44.18
N HIS A 128 -10.07 -16.47 43.72
CA HIS A 128 -10.80 -17.65 43.23
C HIS A 128 -11.59 -17.56 41.92
N ASP A 129 -11.67 -16.40 41.27
CA ASP A 129 -12.17 -16.26 39.89
C ASP A 129 -11.08 -15.67 38.97
N TYR A 130 -10.76 -16.37 37.88
CA TYR A 130 -9.87 -15.86 36.85
C TYR A 130 -10.66 -14.86 35.97
N GLU A 131 -10.44 -13.57 36.16
CA GLU A 131 -11.07 -12.55 35.29
C GLU A 131 -10.12 -12.22 34.13
N ILE A 132 -10.50 -12.61 32.91
CA ILE A 132 -9.77 -12.22 31.69
C ILE A 132 -10.20 -10.79 31.33
N LYS A 133 -9.35 -9.79 31.62
CA LYS A 133 -9.56 -8.40 31.19
C LYS A 133 -8.82 -8.12 29.89
N MET A 134 -9.57 -7.74 28.86
CA MET A 134 -9.05 -7.38 27.55
C MET A 134 -8.95 -5.85 27.45
N SER A 135 -7.76 -5.30 27.17
CA SER A 135 -7.57 -3.84 27.18
C SER A 135 -8.41 -3.14 26.08
N GLU A 136 -9.03 -1.99 26.40
CA GLU A 136 -9.93 -1.22 25.51
C GLU A 136 -9.29 -0.80 24.16
N SER A 137 -7.96 -0.90 24.01
CA SER A 137 -7.24 -0.52 22.78
C SER A 137 -7.43 -1.49 21.59
N LEU A 138 -8.00 -2.68 21.82
CA LEU A 138 -8.20 -3.70 20.77
C LEU A 138 -9.28 -3.33 19.75
N GLY A 139 -10.30 -2.56 20.12
CA GLY A 139 -11.44 -2.28 19.24
C GLY A 139 -11.08 -1.57 17.93
N LYS A 140 -10.02 -0.75 17.91
CA LYS A 140 -9.57 -0.01 16.70
C LYS A 140 -8.60 -0.82 15.83
N ASN A 141 -7.75 -1.63 16.44
CA ASN A 141 -6.76 -2.47 15.72
C ASN A 141 -7.40 -3.72 15.11
N LEU A 142 -8.46 -4.25 15.73
CA LEU A 142 -9.19 -5.42 15.23
C LEU A 142 -9.88 -5.13 13.89
N LEU A 143 -10.38 -3.90 13.67
CA LEU A 143 -10.98 -3.50 12.39
C LEU A 143 -9.95 -3.48 11.25
N VAL A 144 -8.73 -2.96 11.51
CA VAL A 144 -7.63 -3.02 10.54
C VAL A 144 -7.27 -4.49 10.24
N TYR A 145 -7.30 -5.35 11.26
CA TYR A 145 -7.03 -6.77 11.14
C TYR A 145 -8.09 -7.52 10.33
N PHE A 146 -9.39 -7.23 10.54
CA PHE A 146 -10.48 -7.76 9.73
C PHE A 146 -10.41 -7.29 8.28
N PHE A 147 -9.94 -6.05 8.02
CA PHE A 147 -9.70 -5.58 6.66
C PHE A 147 -8.52 -6.31 5.98
N ILE A 148 -7.42 -6.57 6.70
CA ILE A 148 -6.25 -7.29 6.17
C ILE A 148 -6.58 -8.77 5.92
N ILE A 149 -7.21 -9.46 6.88
CA ILE A 149 -7.65 -10.85 6.71
C ILE A 149 -8.76 -10.94 5.65
N GLY A 150 -9.71 -10.00 5.64
CA GLY A 150 -10.79 -9.95 4.66
C GLY A 150 -10.28 -9.81 3.23
N THR A 151 -9.29 -8.96 2.99
CA THR A 151 -8.66 -8.78 1.67
C THR A 151 -7.80 -9.98 1.25
N LEU A 152 -7.10 -10.64 2.18
CA LEU A 152 -6.36 -11.88 1.95
C LEU A 152 -7.29 -13.06 1.59
N ILE A 153 -8.42 -13.21 2.29
CA ILE A 153 -9.43 -14.24 2.00
C ILE A 153 -10.11 -13.95 0.65
N PHE A 154 -10.46 -12.69 0.35
CA PHE A 154 -11.05 -12.33 -0.95
C PHE A 154 -10.09 -12.60 -2.11
N SER A 155 -8.80 -12.28 -1.96
CA SER A 155 -7.78 -12.57 -2.98
C SER A 155 -7.63 -14.08 -3.23
N LYS A 156 -7.67 -14.89 -2.17
CA LYS A 156 -7.60 -16.36 -2.26
C LYS A 156 -8.87 -16.97 -2.88
N MET A 157 -10.04 -16.40 -2.61
CA MET A 157 -11.32 -16.80 -3.21
C MET A 157 -11.41 -16.45 -4.70
N TYR A 158 -10.96 -15.26 -5.11
CA TYR A 158 -10.92 -14.85 -6.52
C TYR A 158 -9.91 -15.66 -7.34
N SER A 159 -8.75 -16.02 -6.75
CA SER A 159 -7.77 -16.89 -7.40
C SER A 159 -8.31 -18.30 -7.63
N GLN A 160 -9.03 -18.88 -6.65
CA GLN A 160 -9.65 -20.20 -6.82
C GLN A 160 -10.82 -20.18 -7.82
N THR A 161 -11.66 -19.14 -7.83
CA THR A 161 -12.77 -19.04 -8.81
C THR A 161 -12.30 -18.82 -10.25
N LEU A 162 -11.17 -18.15 -10.47
CA LEU A 162 -10.54 -18.06 -11.79
C LEU A 162 -9.94 -19.40 -12.24
N ILE A 163 -9.33 -20.18 -11.34
CA ILE A 163 -8.78 -21.51 -11.67
C ILE A 163 -9.90 -22.50 -12.05
N TYR A 164 -11.04 -22.50 -11.34
CA TYR A 164 -12.17 -23.36 -11.70
C TYR A 164 -12.87 -22.97 -13.01
N ARG A 165 -12.83 -21.69 -13.40
CA ARG A 165 -13.45 -21.23 -14.67
C ARG A 165 -12.57 -21.53 -15.90
N TYR A 166 -11.27 -21.71 -15.72
CA TYR A 166 -10.33 -22.08 -16.80
C TYR A 166 -10.12 -23.60 -16.96
N SER A 167 -10.73 -24.44 -16.11
CA SER A 167 -10.63 -25.92 -16.21
C SER A 167 -11.88 -26.60 -16.81
N ILE A 168 -12.89 -25.83 -17.25
CA ILE A 168 -14.13 -26.35 -17.88
C ILE A 168 -14.33 -25.74 -19.30
N TYR A 169 -13.24 -25.54 -20.04
CA TYR A 169 -13.31 -25.26 -21.49
C TYR A 169 -12.20 -26.02 -22.21
#